data_AF-A0A1I0GCZ3-F1
#
_entry.id   AF-A0A1I0GCZ3-F1
#
_cell.length_a   1.000
_cell.length_b   1.000
_cell.length_c   1.000
_cell.angle_alpha   90.00
_cell.angle_beta   90.00
_cell.angle_gamma   90.00
#
_symmetry.space_group_name_H-M   'P 1'
#
loop_
_entity.id
_entity.type
_entity.pdbx_description
1 polymer ?
#
loop_
_entity_poly.entity_id
_entity_poly.type
_entity_poly.pdbx_seq_one_letter_code
_entity_poly.pdbx_strand_id
1 'polypeptide(L)'
;MMKEKIRDISAMSVETKLRYFNILAIMAAIDEEINQLEMMELYRMAARFKLLHKERLTMLEDIGKNHDEIMGLCEGLLEDLNDQERNIVRFSLMKDLIIIMKADYYEAPEEKKLLHTIKVFFKITEEQMDFFFEEYQQDRSFSEEEVIELYDGNKRKERILTATAIGIPIAAIYVIEGVKKNKSSFIQTFTKRLSNMDYLKAIGLGMISYEIVKGLLKHKDNNESRLKQHLMKDSRKLQERAIRYLILDIANLQQKLQEENQEGLEAKYLKEKIVLLEKTLASFHNTKPQLL
;
A
#
# COMPACT_ATOMS: atom_id res chain seq x y z
N MET A 1 32.89 7.58 -2.02
CA MET A 1 31.47 7.83 -1.70
C MET A 1 30.73 6.50 -1.64
N MET A 2 30.34 6.05 -0.45
CA MET A 2 29.36 4.97 -0.33
C MET A 2 28.03 5.50 -0.86
N LYS A 3 27.42 4.79 -1.83
CA LYS A 3 26.08 5.14 -2.33
C LYS A 3 25.09 4.96 -1.19
N GLU A 4 24.37 6.00 -0.83
CA GLU A 4 23.21 5.87 0.06
C GLU A 4 22.25 4.84 -0.56
N LYS A 5 21.93 3.82 0.22
CA LYS A 5 21.02 2.76 -0.19
C LYS A 5 19.60 3.27 0.06
N ILE A 6 18.84 3.47 -1.00
CA ILE A 6 17.41 3.79 -0.93
C ILE A 6 16.70 2.66 -0.18
N ARG A 7 15.95 3.00 0.88
CA ARG A 7 15.17 2.06 1.68
C ARG A 7 13.71 2.03 1.20
N ASP A 8 13.11 0.85 1.26
CA ASP A 8 11.65 0.70 1.20
C ASP A 8 11.05 0.99 2.58
N ILE A 9 9.74 1.28 2.65
CA ILE A 9 9.05 1.59 3.92
C ILE A 9 9.24 0.48 4.97
N SER A 10 9.31 -0.80 4.56
CA SER A 10 9.53 -1.91 5.50
C SER A 10 10.94 -1.93 6.13
N ALA A 11 11.91 -1.23 5.54
CA ALA A 11 13.28 -1.07 6.05
C ALA A 11 13.57 0.34 6.59
N MET A 12 12.57 1.22 6.66
CA MET A 12 12.67 2.52 7.31
C MET A 12 12.61 2.38 8.84
N SER A 13 12.86 3.48 9.56
CA SER A 13 12.84 3.48 11.02
C SER A 13 11.45 3.12 11.55
N VAL A 14 11.40 2.64 12.80
CA VAL A 14 10.13 2.36 13.49
C VAL A 14 9.24 3.61 13.52
N GLU A 15 9.85 4.76 13.77
CA GLU A 15 9.16 6.04 13.81
C GLU A 15 8.53 6.40 12.46
N THR A 16 9.26 6.27 11.35
CA THR A 16 8.70 6.51 10.01
C THR A 16 7.54 5.56 9.71
N LYS A 17 7.68 4.27 10.05
CA LYS A 17 6.59 3.28 9.86
C LYS A 17 5.35 3.65 10.68
N LEU A 18 5.52 4.07 11.93
CA LEU A 18 4.40 4.46 12.80
C LEU A 18 3.74 5.75 12.32
N ARG A 19 4.50 6.78 11.93
CA ARG A 19 3.95 8.02 11.35
C ARG A 19 3.16 7.72 10.07
N TYR A 20 3.71 6.89 9.19
CA TYR A 20 3.03 6.45 7.97
C TYR A 20 1.71 5.76 8.29
N PHE A 21 1.74 4.83 9.26
CA PHE A 21 0.57 4.07 9.65
C PHE A 21 -0.50 4.95 10.31
N ASN A 22 -0.10 5.87 11.18
CA ASN A 22 -1.03 6.79 11.85
C ASN A 22 -1.80 7.64 10.83
N ILE A 23 -1.17 8.05 9.74
CA ILE A 23 -1.85 8.74 8.64
C ILE A 23 -2.92 7.84 7.99
N LEU A 24 -2.63 6.56 7.76
CA LEU A 24 -3.61 5.60 7.24
C LEU A 24 -4.75 5.33 8.23
N ALA A 25 -4.43 5.21 9.52
CA ALA A 25 -5.40 5.00 10.59
C ALA A 25 -6.32 6.22 10.76
N ILE A 26 -5.81 7.43 10.57
CA ILE A 26 -6.61 8.66 10.54
C ILE A 26 -7.58 8.61 9.36
N MET A 27 -7.14 8.18 8.17
CA MET A 27 -8.04 8.02 7.02
C MET A 27 -9.19 7.05 7.32
N ALA A 28 -8.88 5.87 7.85
CA ALA A 28 -9.86 4.82 8.18
C ALA A 28 -10.81 5.15 9.35
N ALA A 29 -10.62 6.27 10.04
CA ALA A 29 -11.39 6.61 11.24
C ALA A 29 -11.89 8.05 11.24
N ILE A 30 -11.69 8.79 10.16
CA ILE A 30 -12.01 10.23 10.09
C ILE A 30 -13.52 10.50 10.12
N ASP A 31 -14.32 9.52 9.71
CA ASP A 31 -15.78 9.54 9.74
C ASP A 31 -16.38 8.85 10.98
N GLU A 32 -15.55 8.60 12.00
CA GLU A 32 -15.90 8.00 13.30
C GLU A 32 -16.39 6.54 13.28
N GLU A 33 -16.38 5.85 12.12
CA GLU A 33 -16.90 4.48 11.99
C GLU A 33 -15.92 3.53 11.27
N ILE A 34 -14.78 3.21 11.91
CA ILE A 34 -13.88 2.20 11.33
C ILE A 34 -14.56 0.84 11.21
N ASN A 35 -14.71 0.35 9.99
CA ASN A 35 -15.36 -0.91 9.70
C ASN A 35 -14.37 -2.04 9.43
N GLN A 36 -14.90 -3.27 9.32
CA GLN A 36 -14.09 -4.48 9.16
C GLN A 36 -13.28 -4.52 7.84
N LEU A 37 -13.72 -3.82 6.80
CA LEU A 37 -13.05 -3.79 5.50
C LEU A 37 -11.86 -2.82 5.52
N GLU A 38 -12.03 -1.65 6.12
CA GLU A 38 -10.92 -0.71 6.33
C GLU A 38 -9.87 -1.28 7.29
N MET A 39 -10.32 -1.90 8.39
CA MET A 39 -9.45 -2.60 9.32
C MET A 39 -8.70 -3.75 8.64
N MET A 40 -9.33 -4.45 7.70
CA MET A 40 -8.67 -5.49 6.90
C MET A 40 -7.51 -4.91 6.10
N GLU A 41 -7.70 -3.78 5.42
CA GLU A 41 -6.64 -3.11 4.66
C GLU A 41 -5.53 -2.58 5.58
N LEU A 42 -5.87 -1.97 6.73
CA LEU A 42 -4.90 -1.56 7.75
C LEU A 42 -4.02 -2.73 8.19
N TYR A 43 -4.59 -3.91 8.45
CA TYR A 43 -3.82 -5.11 8.81
C TYR A 43 -2.96 -5.65 7.66
N ARG A 44 -3.41 -5.53 6.41
CA ARG A 44 -2.57 -5.84 5.24
C ARG A 44 -1.37 -4.89 5.14
N MET A 45 -1.57 -3.60 5.39
CA MET A 45 -0.49 -2.61 5.42
C MET A 45 0.49 -2.89 6.56
N ALA A 46 -0.01 -3.21 7.76
CA ALA A 46 0.83 -3.63 8.89
C ALA A 46 1.67 -4.87 8.53
N ALA A 47 1.07 -5.84 7.84
CA ALA A 47 1.78 -7.02 7.33
C ALA A 47 2.83 -6.67 6.26
N ARG A 48 2.56 -5.69 5.40
CA ARG A 48 3.46 -5.25 4.32
C ARG A 48 4.69 -4.57 4.90
N PHE A 49 4.48 -3.69 5.87
CA PHE A 49 5.55 -2.97 6.59
C PHE A 49 6.21 -3.79 7.70
N LYS A 50 5.75 -5.03 7.93
CA LYS A 50 6.28 -5.96 8.93
C LYS A 50 6.25 -5.37 10.34
N LEU A 51 5.13 -4.77 10.72
CA LEU A 51 4.99 -4.17 12.04
C LEU A 51 5.10 -5.24 13.14
N LEU A 52 5.95 -4.96 14.13
CA LEU A 52 6.11 -5.79 15.32
C LEU A 52 4.85 -5.69 16.19
N HIS A 53 4.65 -6.67 17.07
CA HIS A 53 3.44 -6.73 17.90
C HIS A 53 3.22 -5.44 18.72
N LYS A 54 4.27 -4.91 19.38
CA LYS A 54 4.19 -3.65 20.12
C LYS A 54 3.79 -2.47 19.21
N GLU A 55 4.33 -2.40 18.00
CA GLU A 55 4.01 -1.34 17.03
C GLU A 55 2.52 -1.42 16.62
N ARG A 56 1.98 -2.63 16.43
CA ARG A 56 0.57 -2.84 16.10
C ARG A 56 -0.38 -2.51 17.25
N LEU A 57 0.02 -2.81 18.50
CA LEU A 57 -0.79 -2.43 19.67
C LEU A 57 -0.86 -0.91 19.82
N THR A 58 0.27 -0.20 19.68
CA THR A 58 0.29 1.27 19.67
C THR A 58 -0.62 1.83 18.58
N MET A 59 -0.51 1.30 17.37
CA MET A 59 -1.44 1.61 16.28
C MET A 59 -2.90 1.43 16.71
N LEU A 60 -3.27 0.26 17.24
CA LEU A 60 -4.66 -0.01 17.62
C LEU A 60 -5.14 0.97 18.67
N GLU A 61 -4.29 1.34 19.63
CA GLU A 61 -4.58 2.33 20.65
C GLU A 61 -4.78 3.74 20.08
N ASP A 62 -4.10 4.08 18.99
CA ASP A 62 -4.15 5.41 18.37
C ASP A 62 -5.31 5.59 17.36
N ILE A 63 -5.93 4.49 16.90
CA ILE A 63 -7.12 4.56 16.04
C ILE A 63 -8.24 5.35 16.74
N GLY A 64 -8.76 6.37 16.05
CA GLY A 64 -9.81 7.26 16.55
C GLY A 64 -9.34 8.31 17.55
N LYS A 65 -8.02 8.52 17.72
CA LYS A 65 -7.47 9.60 18.55
C LYS A 65 -6.91 10.73 17.67
N ASN A 66 -7.20 11.98 18.06
CA ASN A 66 -6.62 13.25 17.59
C ASN A 66 -6.27 13.34 16.09
N HIS A 67 -7.28 13.67 15.27
CA HIS A 67 -7.13 13.93 13.84
C HIS A 67 -6.48 15.29 13.52
N ASP A 68 -6.40 16.20 14.51
CA ASP A 68 -6.03 17.62 14.32
C ASP A 68 -4.54 17.85 13.97
N GLU A 69 -3.70 16.82 14.07
CA GLU A 69 -2.24 16.93 13.85
C GLU A 69 -1.77 16.33 12.51
N ILE A 70 -2.67 16.05 11.56
CA ILE A 70 -2.30 15.37 10.30
C ILE A 70 -1.14 16.03 9.55
N MET A 71 -1.06 17.37 9.54
CA MET A 71 0.03 18.08 8.87
C MET A 71 1.37 17.87 9.59
N GLY A 72 1.37 17.85 10.92
CA GLY A 72 2.57 17.52 11.71
C GLY A 72 3.04 16.08 11.47
N LEU A 73 2.10 15.14 11.32
CA LEU A 73 2.43 13.76 10.93
C LEU A 73 3.03 13.69 9.53
N CYS A 74 2.49 14.43 8.55
CA CYS A 74 3.02 14.46 7.19
C CYS A 74 4.39 15.13 7.10
N GLU A 75 4.62 16.23 7.82
CA GLU A 75 5.94 16.88 7.92
C GLU A 75 6.94 15.91 8.54
N GLY A 76 6.56 15.36 9.70
CA GLY A 76 7.36 14.41 10.43
C GLY A 76 7.71 13.14 9.65
N LEU A 77 6.80 12.65 8.81
CA LEU A 77 7.03 11.48 7.99
C LEU A 77 8.24 11.64 7.06
N LEU A 78 8.53 12.87 6.64
CA LEU A 78 9.57 13.16 5.65
C LEU A 78 10.92 13.55 6.26
N GLU A 79 11.01 13.87 7.55
CA GLU A 79 12.19 14.50 8.19
C GLU A 79 13.51 13.76 7.91
N ASP A 80 13.54 12.44 8.10
CA ASP A 80 14.75 11.60 8.00
C ASP A 80 14.94 10.90 6.64
N LEU A 81 14.20 11.35 5.63
CA LEU A 81 14.20 10.74 4.30
C LEU A 81 15.02 11.60 3.32
N ASN A 82 15.82 10.95 2.48
CA ASN A 82 16.42 11.61 1.33
C ASN A 82 15.38 11.89 0.22
N ASP A 83 15.71 12.70 -0.77
CA ASP A 83 14.76 13.12 -1.82
C ASP A 83 14.11 11.95 -2.58
N GLN A 84 14.83 10.84 -2.76
CA GLN A 84 14.28 9.67 -3.45
C GLN A 84 13.31 8.92 -2.53
N GLU A 85 13.67 8.73 -1.27
CA GLU A 85 12.80 8.13 -0.25
C GLU A 85 11.54 8.97 0.00
N ARG A 86 11.67 10.31 0.04
CA ARG A 86 10.52 11.23 0.16
C ARG A 86 9.54 11.05 -0.99
N ASN A 87 10.06 10.92 -2.22
CA ASN A 87 9.23 10.65 -3.39
C ASN A 87 8.51 9.31 -3.28
N ILE A 88 9.23 8.23 -2.95
CA ILE A 88 8.64 6.90 -2.77
C ILE A 88 7.52 6.97 -1.72
N VAL A 89 7.80 7.56 -0.55
CA VAL A 89 6.86 7.62 0.57
C VAL A 89 5.62 8.43 0.21
N ARG A 90 5.74 9.63 -0.39
CA ARG A 90 4.55 10.41 -0.75
C ARG A 90 3.67 9.67 -1.77
N PHE A 91 4.28 8.99 -2.74
CA PHE A 91 3.54 8.31 -3.79
C PHE A 91 2.87 7.03 -3.29
N SER A 92 3.59 6.22 -2.52
CA SER A 92 3.01 5.04 -1.85
C SER A 92 1.88 5.44 -0.90
N LEU A 93 2.05 6.53 -0.14
CA LEU A 93 1.06 6.98 0.81
C LEU A 93 -0.23 7.40 0.12
N MET A 94 -0.16 8.15 -0.99
CA MET A 94 -1.36 8.52 -1.75
C MET A 94 -2.13 7.31 -2.25
N LYS A 95 -1.42 6.29 -2.77
CA LYS A 95 -2.06 5.04 -3.22
C LYS A 95 -2.74 4.32 -2.05
N ASP A 96 -2.03 4.16 -0.94
CA ASP A 96 -2.55 3.46 0.22
C ASP A 96 -3.76 4.18 0.84
N LEU A 97 -3.75 5.51 0.85
CA LEU A 97 -4.90 6.31 1.29
C LEU A 97 -6.13 6.08 0.41
N ILE A 98 -5.96 5.94 -0.91
CA ILE A 98 -7.04 5.58 -1.84
C ILE A 98 -7.52 4.15 -1.57
N ILE A 99 -6.62 3.22 -1.25
CA ILE A 99 -6.99 1.83 -0.90
C ILE A 99 -7.87 1.80 0.35
N ILE A 100 -7.49 2.54 1.39
CA ILE A 100 -8.26 2.64 2.65
C ILE A 100 -9.61 3.31 2.39
N MET A 101 -9.61 4.51 1.80
CA MET A 101 -10.83 5.28 1.52
C MET A 101 -11.85 4.54 0.65
N LYS A 102 -11.41 3.57 -0.16
CA LYS A 102 -12.30 2.77 -1.03
C LYS A 102 -12.48 1.34 -0.52
N ALA A 103 -12.07 1.02 0.71
CA ALA A 103 -12.09 -0.34 1.22
C ALA A 103 -13.53 -0.87 1.34
N ASP A 104 -14.45 -0.02 1.76
CA ASP A 104 -15.85 -0.35 2.06
C ASP A 104 -16.85 0.05 0.96
N TYR A 105 -16.34 0.49 -0.20
CA TYR A 105 -17.11 0.95 -1.37
C TYR A 105 -17.93 2.23 -1.14
N TYR A 106 -17.74 2.89 -0.01
CA TYR A 106 -18.24 4.23 0.26
C TYR A 106 -17.04 5.18 0.31
N GLU A 107 -17.26 6.47 0.07
CA GLU A 107 -16.20 7.47 0.21
C GLU A 107 -16.81 8.69 0.88
N ALA A 108 -16.60 8.78 2.19
CA ALA A 108 -17.15 9.83 3.01
C ALA A 108 -16.60 11.22 2.61
N PRO A 109 -17.39 12.30 2.75
CA PRO A 109 -16.93 13.65 2.50
C PRO A 109 -15.64 14.03 3.27
N GLU A 110 -15.53 13.54 4.51
CA GLU A 110 -14.41 13.74 5.43
C GLU A 110 -13.12 13.10 4.90
N GLU A 111 -13.20 11.86 4.41
CA GLU A 111 -12.08 11.15 3.78
C GLU A 111 -11.61 11.86 2.51
N LYS A 112 -12.54 12.28 1.64
CA LYS A 112 -12.21 13.04 0.43
C LYS A 112 -11.49 14.33 0.75
N LYS A 113 -11.95 15.03 1.80
CA LYS A 113 -11.33 16.28 2.27
C LYS A 113 -9.94 16.01 2.84
N LEU A 114 -9.76 14.94 3.60
CA LEU A 114 -8.46 14.53 4.13
C LEU A 114 -7.48 14.18 2.99
N LEU A 115 -7.91 13.36 2.03
CA LEU A 115 -7.12 13.00 0.84
C LEU A 115 -6.70 14.24 0.06
N HIS A 116 -7.63 15.18 -0.14
CA HIS A 116 -7.34 16.46 -0.79
C HIS A 116 -6.31 17.29 -0.01
N THR A 117 -6.42 17.34 1.32
CA THR A 117 -5.48 18.07 2.18
C THR A 117 -4.07 17.49 2.05
N ILE A 118 -3.93 16.17 2.13
CA ILE A 118 -2.65 15.47 2.00
C ILE A 118 -2.07 15.61 0.58
N LYS A 119 -2.92 15.55 -0.45
CA LYS A 119 -2.55 15.79 -1.85
C LYS A 119 -1.93 17.18 -2.03
N VAL A 120 -2.57 18.22 -1.49
CA VAL A 120 -2.07 19.60 -1.54
C VAL A 120 -0.72 19.70 -0.82
N PHE A 121 -0.61 19.12 0.37
CA PHE A 121 0.64 19.10 1.14
C PHE A 121 1.81 18.48 0.36
N PHE A 122 1.60 17.29 -0.22
CA PHE A 122 2.64 16.60 -1.00
C PHE A 122 2.83 17.12 -2.43
N LYS A 123 2.07 18.15 -2.83
CA LYS A 123 2.08 18.76 -4.16
C LYS A 123 1.85 17.72 -5.27
N ILE A 124 0.86 16.87 -5.06
CA ILE A 124 0.45 15.83 -6.00
C ILE A 124 -0.51 16.45 -7.01
N THR A 125 -0.16 16.32 -8.29
CA THR A 125 -0.93 16.88 -9.41
C THR A 125 -2.19 16.06 -9.71
N GLU A 126 -3.16 16.63 -10.44
CA GLU A 126 -4.34 15.89 -10.91
C GLU A 126 -3.95 14.69 -11.79
N GLU A 127 -2.98 14.85 -12.68
CA GLU A 127 -2.49 13.76 -13.54
C GLU A 127 -1.95 12.58 -12.71
N GLN A 128 -1.25 12.87 -11.61
CA GLN A 128 -0.76 11.85 -10.69
C GLN A 128 -1.91 11.21 -9.90
N MET A 129 -2.94 11.96 -9.53
CA MET A 129 -4.14 11.41 -8.88
C MET A 129 -4.91 10.45 -9.80
N ASP A 130 -5.15 10.87 -11.04
CA ASP A 130 -5.79 10.02 -12.06
C ASP A 130 -5.04 8.71 -12.22
N PHE A 131 -3.70 8.77 -12.20
CA PHE A 131 -2.86 7.59 -12.26
C PHE A 131 -3.06 6.64 -11.07
N PHE A 132 -3.13 7.14 -9.83
CA PHE A 132 -3.38 6.27 -8.67
C PHE A 132 -4.76 5.63 -8.71
N PHE A 133 -5.78 6.36 -9.18
CA PHE A 133 -7.13 5.80 -9.33
C PHE A 133 -7.19 4.75 -10.43
N GLU A 134 -6.55 4.97 -11.58
CA GLU A 134 -6.43 3.96 -12.64
C GLU A 134 -5.73 2.69 -12.11
N GLU A 135 -4.66 2.84 -11.33
CA GLU A 135 -3.95 1.70 -10.72
C GLU A 135 -4.82 0.95 -9.72
N TYR A 136 -5.49 1.65 -8.81
CA TYR A 136 -6.39 1.02 -7.83
C TYR A 136 -7.44 0.13 -8.52
N GLN A 137 -8.02 0.60 -9.63
CA GLN A 137 -8.99 -0.18 -10.40
C GLN A 137 -8.35 -1.40 -11.07
N GLN A 138 -7.14 -1.25 -11.60
CA GLN A 138 -6.39 -2.36 -12.20
C GLN A 138 -6.06 -3.44 -11.17
N ASP A 139 -5.60 -3.06 -9.98
CA ASP A 139 -5.23 -3.98 -8.89
C ASP A 139 -6.41 -4.84 -8.44
N ARG A 140 -7.61 -4.25 -8.40
CA ARG A 140 -8.88 -4.97 -8.15
C ARG A 140 -9.21 -5.95 -9.27
N SER A 141 -9.14 -5.50 -10.53
CA SER A 141 -9.43 -6.34 -11.70
C SER A 141 -8.46 -7.51 -11.87
N PHE A 142 -7.22 -7.41 -11.35
CA PHE A 142 -6.24 -8.48 -11.46
C PHE A 142 -6.63 -9.74 -10.65
N SER A 143 -7.48 -9.59 -9.64
CA SER A 143 -7.99 -10.67 -8.78
C SER A 143 -9.28 -11.31 -9.31
N GLU A 144 -9.97 -10.63 -10.23
CA GLU A 144 -11.14 -11.12 -10.95
C GLU A 144 -10.66 -11.77 -12.26
N GLU A 145 -11.23 -12.90 -12.66
CA GLU A 145 -10.74 -13.67 -13.82
C GLU A 145 -11.05 -13.01 -15.18
N GLU A 146 -11.51 -11.76 -15.17
CA GLU A 146 -11.91 -11.00 -16.35
C GLU A 146 -10.89 -9.90 -16.68
N VAL A 147 -9.82 -10.28 -17.39
CA VAL A 147 -9.09 -9.31 -18.21
C VAL A 147 -9.94 -9.03 -19.44
N ILE A 148 -10.91 -8.11 -19.31
CA ILE A 148 -11.64 -7.58 -20.46
C ILE A 148 -10.75 -6.53 -21.12
N GLU A 149 -10.48 -6.79 -22.42
CA GLU A 149 -9.81 -5.92 -23.37
C GLU A 149 -10.32 -4.48 -23.29
N LEU A 150 -9.56 -3.58 -22.66
CA LEU A 150 -9.84 -2.16 -22.73
C LEU A 150 -8.54 -1.33 -22.81
N TYR A 151 -8.45 -0.53 -23.88
CA TYR A 151 -7.89 0.82 -23.97
C TYR A 151 -6.77 1.16 -24.98
N ASP A 152 -7.08 2.29 -25.63
CA ASP A 152 -6.58 2.96 -26.83
C ASP A 152 -5.11 3.44 -26.79
N GLY A 153 -4.47 3.51 -27.96
CA GLY A 153 -3.02 3.42 -28.16
C GLY A 153 -2.21 4.71 -28.02
N ASN A 154 -2.82 5.89 -28.00
CA ASN A 154 -2.07 7.16 -28.10
C ASN A 154 -1.78 7.86 -26.76
N LYS A 155 -2.52 7.55 -25.68
CA LYS A 155 -2.24 8.08 -24.32
C LYS A 155 -1.13 7.32 -23.57
N ARG A 156 -0.56 6.26 -24.17
CA ARG A 156 0.39 5.33 -23.51
C ARG A 156 1.77 5.94 -23.22
N LYS A 157 2.33 6.75 -24.12
CA LYS A 157 3.77 7.14 -24.01
C LYS A 157 4.06 8.12 -22.87
N GLU A 158 3.16 9.07 -22.65
CA GLU A 158 3.30 10.07 -21.59
C GLU A 158 3.06 9.43 -20.22
N ARG A 159 2.01 8.61 -20.11
CA ARG A 159 1.67 7.82 -18.91
C ARG A 159 2.77 6.84 -18.48
N ILE A 160 3.45 6.22 -19.44
CA ILE A 160 4.59 5.32 -19.17
C ILE A 160 5.75 6.08 -18.53
N LEU A 161 6.04 7.30 -18.97
CA LEU A 161 7.13 8.12 -18.43
C LEU A 161 6.79 8.62 -17.02
N THR A 162 5.53 8.99 -16.77
CA THR A 162 5.03 9.39 -15.46
C THR A 162 5.05 8.23 -14.45
N ALA A 163 4.54 7.05 -14.80
CA ALA A 163 4.58 5.84 -13.97
C ALA A 163 6.01 5.39 -13.60
N THR A 164 6.92 5.53 -14.58
CA THR A 164 8.35 5.19 -14.46
C THR A 164 9.12 6.13 -13.56
N ALA A 165 8.76 7.42 -13.54
CA ALA A 165 9.35 8.39 -12.65
C ALA A 165 8.89 8.20 -11.18
N ILE A 166 7.79 7.47 -10.98
CA ILE A 166 7.06 7.38 -9.70
C ILE A 166 7.24 6.01 -9.01
N GLY A 167 7.77 4.98 -9.69
CA GLY A 167 8.15 3.71 -9.04
C GLY A 167 7.06 2.64 -9.02
N ILE A 168 5.94 2.84 -9.72
CA ILE A 168 4.72 2.07 -9.52
C ILE A 168 4.65 0.76 -10.38
N PRO A 169 4.39 -0.43 -9.80
CA PRO A 169 4.54 -1.72 -10.49
C PRO A 169 3.52 -2.14 -11.55
N ILE A 170 2.24 -1.91 -11.34
CA ILE A 170 1.21 -2.67 -12.07
C ILE A 170 0.93 -2.05 -13.45
N ALA A 171 1.03 -0.73 -13.56
CA ALA A 171 0.98 -0.03 -14.86
C ALA A 171 2.03 -0.54 -15.86
N ALA A 172 3.19 -1.03 -15.38
CA ALA A 172 4.25 -1.50 -16.26
C ALA A 172 3.98 -2.92 -16.82
N ILE A 173 3.08 -3.69 -16.21
CA ILE A 173 2.65 -5.03 -16.68
C ILE A 173 1.62 -4.87 -17.82
N TYR A 174 0.60 -4.02 -17.66
CA TYR A 174 -0.41 -3.79 -18.70
C TYR A 174 0.14 -3.12 -19.99
N VAL A 175 1.36 -2.56 -19.92
CA VAL A 175 2.06 -1.94 -21.07
C VAL A 175 2.53 -2.95 -22.13
N ILE A 176 2.63 -4.25 -21.80
CA ILE A 176 3.31 -5.24 -22.64
C ILE A 176 2.58 -5.52 -23.95
N GLU A 177 1.26 -5.48 -23.96
CA GLU A 177 0.52 -5.93 -25.14
C GLU A 177 0.43 -4.90 -26.27
N GLY A 178 0.71 -3.60 -26.02
CA GLY A 178 0.51 -2.57 -27.05
C GLY A 178 1.69 -1.67 -27.40
N VAL A 179 2.92 -2.00 -26.98
CA VAL A 179 4.12 -1.27 -27.46
C VAL A 179 5.04 -2.18 -28.29
N LYS A 180 4.46 -2.87 -29.27
CA LYS A 180 5.19 -3.24 -30.50
C LYS A 180 5.23 -2.04 -31.44
N LYS A 181 6.04 -1.02 -31.11
CA LYS A 181 6.69 -0.05 -32.05
C LYS A 181 7.06 1.24 -31.32
N ASN A 182 8.34 1.35 -30.97
CA ASN A 182 9.26 2.38 -31.46
C ASN A 182 10.36 2.67 -30.43
N LYS A 183 11.58 2.71 -30.94
CA LYS A 183 12.80 3.11 -30.26
C LYS A 183 12.74 4.62 -30.03
N SER A 184 12.77 5.07 -28.78
CA SER A 184 13.31 6.38 -28.46
C SER A 184 14.03 6.29 -27.12
N SER A 185 15.34 6.52 -27.22
CA SER A 185 16.31 6.74 -26.18
C SER A 185 15.98 7.97 -25.35
N PHE A 186 15.88 7.83 -24.03
CA PHE A 186 16.41 8.77 -23.04
C PHE A 186 16.23 8.13 -21.65
N ILE A 187 17.32 8.00 -20.89
CA ILE A 187 17.47 7.83 -19.43
C ILE A 187 18.77 7.06 -19.17
N GLN A 188 19.60 7.63 -18.30
CA GLN A 188 20.97 7.22 -18.02
C GLN A 188 21.10 5.82 -17.42
N THR A 189 22.13 5.15 -17.90
CA THR A 189 22.55 3.78 -17.70
C THR A 189 22.89 3.45 -16.24
N PHE A 190 22.10 2.59 -15.60
CA PHE A 190 22.52 1.79 -14.45
C PHE A 190 22.42 0.30 -14.78
N THR A 191 23.31 -0.18 -15.65
CA THR A 191 23.41 -1.62 -15.95
C THR A 191 24.33 -2.31 -14.95
N LYS A 192 23.83 -2.60 -13.75
CA LYS A 192 24.28 -3.79 -13.02
C LYS A 192 23.41 -4.96 -13.48
N ARG A 193 24.02 -6.07 -13.89
CA ARG A 193 23.32 -7.34 -14.10
C ARG A 193 22.74 -7.79 -12.76
N LEU A 194 21.51 -7.38 -12.49
CA LEU A 194 20.69 -7.88 -11.39
C LEU A 194 20.07 -9.20 -11.83
N SER A 195 19.90 -10.14 -10.91
CA SER A 195 19.25 -11.42 -11.18
C SER A 195 17.73 -11.23 -11.36
N ASN A 196 17.06 -12.12 -12.08
CA ASN A 196 15.58 -12.16 -12.17
C ASN A 196 14.89 -12.09 -10.80
N MET A 197 15.54 -12.61 -9.76
CA MET A 197 15.04 -12.57 -8.38
C MET A 197 15.22 -11.20 -7.71
N ASP A 198 16.23 -10.42 -8.10
CA ASP A 198 16.46 -9.08 -7.58
C ASP A 198 15.49 -8.07 -8.23
N TYR A 199 15.11 -8.30 -9.49
CA TYR A 199 14.09 -7.50 -10.18
C TYR A 199 12.69 -7.72 -9.59
N LEU A 200 12.30 -8.96 -9.29
CA LEU A 200 11.02 -9.26 -8.64
C LEU A 200 10.93 -8.64 -7.23
N LYS A 201 12.05 -8.59 -6.50
CA LYS A 201 12.12 -7.89 -5.22
C LYS A 201 11.98 -6.38 -5.37
N ALA A 202 12.61 -5.77 -6.38
CA ALA A 202 12.44 -4.33 -6.65
C ALA A 202 10.99 -3.97 -7.00
N ILE A 203 10.27 -4.90 -7.66
CA ILE A 203 8.84 -4.75 -7.97
C ILE A 203 7.98 -4.81 -6.71
N GLY A 204 8.18 -5.81 -5.86
CA GLY A 204 7.46 -5.92 -4.58
C GLY A 204 7.80 -4.83 -3.55
N LEU A 205 8.79 -3.98 -3.84
CA LEU A 205 9.23 -2.87 -3.00
C LEU A 205 8.82 -1.48 -3.56
N GLY A 206 8.11 -1.42 -4.69
CA GLY A 206 7.70 -0.14 -5.31
C GLY A 206 8.87 0.68 -5.87
N MET A 207 9.97 0.04 -6.27
CA MET A 207 11.19 0.70 -6.76
C MET A 207 11.44 0.41 -8.25
N ILE A 208 10.51 0.78 -9.13
CA ILE A 208 10.59 0.36 -10.53
C ILE A 208 10.84 1.51 -11.50
N SER A 209 11.75 1.29 -12.44
CA SER A 209 11.88 2.09 -13.67
C SER A 209 11.50 1.27 -14.92
N TYR A 210 11.04 1.95 -15.97
CA TYR A 210 10.66 1.42 -17.29
C TYR A 210 11.58 0.33 -17.86
N GLU A 211 12.89 0.54 -17.78
CA GLU A 211 13.88 -0.36 -18.40
C GLU A 211 14.02 -1.69 -17.64
N ILE A 212 13.70 -1.73 -16.34
CA ILE A 212 13.69 -2.95 -15.53
C ILE A 212 12.54 -3.85 -15.97
N VAL A 213 11.35 -3.28 -16.12
CA VAL A 213 10.14 -4.01 -16.51
C VAL A 213 10.26 -4.50 -17.95
N LYS A 214 10.65 -3.60 -18.86
CA LYS A 214 10.93 -3.93 -20.26
C LYS A 214 12.02 -5.00 -20.42
N GLY A 215 13.01 -5.04 -19.53
CA GLY A 215 14.05 -6.07 -19.49
C GLY A 215 13.51 -7.46 -19.14
N LEU A 216 12.65 -7.55 -18.13
CA LEU A 216 11.98 -8.81 -17.74
C LEU A 216 11.06 -9.35 -18.85
N LEU A 217 10.39 -8.44 -19.56
CA LEU A 217 9.31 -8.78 -20.49
C LEU A 217 9.80 -8.98 -21.92
N LYS A 218 11.03 -8.55 -22.24
CA LYS A 218 11.74 -8.92 -23.47
C LYS A 218 12.09 -10.40 -23.56
N HIS A 219 11.86 -11.21 -22.54
CA HIS A 219 12.21 -12.63 -22.50
C HIS A 219 10.97 -13.55 -22.45
N LYS A 220 10.23 -13.66 -23.57
CA LYS A 220 9.16 -14.64 -23.89
C LYS A 220 7.90 -14.66 -22.98
N ASP A 221 6.78 -15.08 -23.58
CA ASP A 221 5.42 -15.27 -23.01
C ASP A 221 5.32 -16.00 -21.66
N ASN A 222 6.38 -16.69 -21.22
CA ASN A 222 6.39 -17.43 -19.95
C ASN A 222 6.75 -16.53 -18.74
N ASN A 223 7.19 -15.28 -18.95
CA ASN A 223 7.58 -14.40 -17.84
C ASN A 223 6.40 -13.64 -17.23
N GLU A 224 5.35 -13.37 -17.99
CA GLU A 224 4.13 -12.72 -17.51
C GLU A 224 3.36 -13.64 -16.55
N SER A 225 3.15 -14.90 -16.96
CA SER A 225 2.51 -15.92 -16.11
C SER A 225 3.30 -16.16 -14.83
N ARG A 226 4.64 -16.16 -14.89
CA ARG A 226 5.52 -16.24 -13.72
C ARG A 226 5.41 -15.02 -12.82
N LEU A 227 5.37 -13.81 -13.39
CA LEU A 227 5.18 -12.58 -12.63
C LEU A 227 3.83 -12.59 -11.91
N LYS A 228 2.75 -12.95 -12.61
CA LYS A 228 1.41 -13.14 -12.03
C LYS A 228 1.43 -14.15 -10.88
N GLN A 229 2.05 -15.32 -11.08
CA GLN A 229 2.19 -16.32 -10.03
C GLN A 229 2.99 -15.81 -8.82
N HIS A 230 4.06 -15.05 -9.04
CA HIS A 230 4.86 -14.45 -7.97
C HIS A 230 4.07 -13.40 -7.17
N LEU A 231 3.39 -12.48 -7.85
CA LEU A 231 2.55 -11.46 -7.23
C LEU A 231 1.42 -12.10 -6.41
N MET A 232 0.76 -13.11 -6.95
CA MET A 232 -0.27 -13.87 -6.23
C MET A 232 0.30 -14.63 -5.03
N LYS A 233 1.49 -15.22 -5.16
CA LYS A 233 2.16 -15.90 -4.03
C LYS A 233 2.52 -14.90 -2.93
N ASP A 234 2.99 -13.71 -3.27
CA ASP A 234 3.36 -12.71 -2.29
C ASP A 234 2.14 -12.06 -1.63
N SER A 235 1.06 -11.82 -2.38
CA SER A 235 -0.24 -11.41 -1.85
C SER A 235 -0.81 -12.45 -0.87
N ARG A 236 -0.72 -13.76 -1.18
CA ARG A 236 -1.10 -14.83 -0.23
C ARG A 236 -0.28 -14.79 1.05
N LYS A 237 1.05 -14.69 0.95
CA LYS A 237 1.91 -14.60 2.15
C LYS A 237 1.58 -13.37 2.99
N LEU A 238 1.22 -12.27 2.33
CA LEU A 238 0.84 -11.04 2.99
C LEU A 238 -0.47 -11.21 3.76
N GLN A 239 -1.50 -11.79 3.13
CA GLN A 239 -2.76 -12.13 3.77
C GLN A 239 -2.57 -13.11 4.94
N GLU A 240 -1.80 -14.18 4.76
CA GLU A 240 -1.47 -15.12 5.84
C GLU A 240 -0.76 -14.43 7.02
N ARG A 241 0.11 -13.45 6.74
CA ARG A 241 0.76 -12.67 7.79
C ARG A 241 -0.23 -11.76 8.51
N ALA A 242 -1.12 -11.09 7.77
CA ALA A 242 -2.17 -10.24 8.35
C ALA A 242 -3.10 -11.06 9.26
N ILE A 243 -3.53 -12.24 8.81
CA ILE A 243 -4.32 -13.19 9.62
C ILE A 243 -3.58 -13.56 10.91
N ARG A 244 -2.28 -13.91 10.83
CA ARG A 244 -1.49 -14.22 12.02
C ARG A 244 -1.38 -13.03 12.98
N TYR A 245 -1.26 -11.82 12.46
CA TYR A 245 -1.24 -10.60 13.28
C TYR A 245 -2.56 -10.41 14.01
N LEU A 246 -3.70 -10.53 13.31
CA LEU A 246 -5.03 -10.45 13.92
C LEU A 246 -5.23 -11.47 15.04
N ILE A 247 -4.89 -12.74 14.80
CA ILE A 247 -5.04 -13.80 15.81
C ILE A 247 -4.24 -13.46 17.08
N LEU A 248 -2.99 -13.03 16.91
CA LEU A 248 -2.14 -12.66 18.04
C LEU A 248 -2.67 -11.44 18.78
N ASP A 249 -3.13 -10.41 18.06
CA ASP A 249 -3.59 -9.17 18.67
C ASP A 249 -4.95 -9.37 19.37
N ILE A 250 -5.87 -10.17 18.80
CA ILE A 250 -7.13 -10.59 19.45
C ILE A 250 -6.82 -11.33 20.76
N ALA A 251 -5.92 -12.30 20.73
CA ALA A 251 -5.55 -13.07 21.93
C ALA A 251 -4.98 -12.17 23.03
N ASN A 252 -4.15 -11.19 22.66
CA ASN A 252 -3.59 -10.22 23.61
C ASN A 252 -4.69 -9.30 24.20
N LEU A 253 -5.61 -8.79 23.37
CA LEU A 253 -6.71 -7.97 23.87
C LEU A 253 -7.67 -8.76 24.77
N GLN A 254 -7.93 -10.02 24.44
CA GLN A 254 -8.73 -10.93 25.28
C GLN A 254 -8.05 -11.20 26.62
N GLN A 255 -6.73 -11.40 26.63
CA GLN A 255 -5.97 -11.52 27.87
C GLN A 255 -6.03 -10.23 28.70
N LYS A 256 -5.80 -9.06 28.08
CA LYS A 256 -5.89 -7.76 28.75
C LYS A 256 -7.28 -7.54 29.36
N LEU A 257 -8.34 -7.92 28.65
CA LEU A 257 -9.72 -7.85 29.13
C LEU A 257 -10.02 -8.80 30.31
N GLN A 258 -9.28 -9.91 30.43
CA GLN A 258 -9.40 -10.81 31.59
C GLN A 258 -8.67 -10.28 32.82
N GLU A 259 -7.57 -9.55 32.60
CA GLU A 259 -6.75 -8.95 33.66
C GLU A 259 -7.40 -7.67 34.23
N GLU A 260 -8.11 -6.89 33.40
CA GLU A 260 -8.95 -5.78 33.83
C GLU A 260 -10.29 -6.28 34.37
N ASN A 261 -10.71 -5.81 35.56
CA ASN A 261 -12.05 -6.11 36.07
C ASN A 261 -13.10 -5.74 35.01
N GLN A 262 -14.01 -6.66 34.69
CA GLN A 262 -14.90 -6.61 33.51
C GLN A 262 -15.94 -5.46 33.50
N GLU A 263 -15.82 -4.51 34.43
CA GLU A 263 -16.72 -3.39 34.66
C GLU A 263 -15.97 -2.08 34.45
N GLY A 264 -16.29 -1.35 33.38
CA GLY A 264 -15.67 -0.05 33.10
C GLY A 264 -15.74 0.36 31.62
N LEU A 265 -15.43 1.63 31.34
CA LEU A 265 -15.34 2.17 29.98
C LEU A 265 -14.22 1.51 29.16
N GLU A 266 -13.08 1.22 29.79
CA GLU A 266 -11.95 0.55 29.12
C GLU A 266 -12.29 -0.88 28.72
N ALA A 267 -12.91 -1.66 29.62
CA ALA A 267 -13.39 -3.00 29.32
C ALA A 267 -14.43 -3.02 28.17
N LYS A 268 -15.30 -2.00 28.10
CA LYS A 268 -16.26 -1.85 26.98
C LYS A 268 -15.53 -1.59 25.66
N TYR A 269 -14.59 -0.65 25.65
CA TYR A 269 -13.78 -0.31 24.48
C TYR A 269 -12.95 -1.50 23.97
N LEU A 270 -12.35 -2.27 24.88
CA LEU A 270 -11.64 -3.51 24.54
C LEU A 270 -12.56 -4.55 23.90
N LYS A 271 -13.77 -4.74 24.43
CA LYS A 271 -14.77 -5.65 23.84
C LYS A 271 -15.15 -5.23 22.42
N GLU A 272 -15.42 -3.94 22.21
CA GLU A 272 -15.76 -3.39 20.88
C GLU A 272 -14.63 -3.63 19.87
N LYS A 273 -13.38 -3.38 20.28
CA LYS A 273 -12.20 -3.68 19.44
C LYS A 273 -12.06 -5.16 19.12
N ILE A 274 -12.18 -6.04 20.11
CA ILE A 274 -12.11 -7.50 19.88
C ILE A 274 -13.15 -7.92 18.84
N VAL A 275 -14.40 -7.44 18.97
CA VAL A 275 -15.48 -7.75 18.01
C VAL A 275 -15.13 -7.25 16.61
N LEU A 276 -14.58 -6.04 16.47
CA LEU A 276 -14.13 -5.52 15.18
C LEU A 276 -13.02 -6.38 14.56
N LEU A 277 -12.04 -6.80 15.35
CA LEU A 277 -10.94 -7.64 14.87
C LEU A 277 -11.40 -9.06 14.50
N GLU A 278 -12.34 -9.64 15.25
CA GLU A 278 -12.95 -10.94 14.93
C GLU A 278 -13.73 -10.89 13.61
N LYS A 279 -14.51 -9.82 13.41
CA LYS A 279 -15.19 -9.52 12.14
C LYS A 279 -14.19 -9.39 10.98
N THR A 280 -13.11 -8.63 11.20
CA THR A 280 -12.01 -8.45 10.22
C THR A 280 -11.36 -9.78 9.86
N LEU A 281 -11.10 -10.64 10.85
CA LEU A 281 -10.55 -11.98 10.65
C LEU A 281 -11.50 -12.85 9.80
N ALA A 282 -12.80 -12.78 10.07
CA ALA A 282 -13.80 -13.47 9.25
C ALA A 282 -13.79 -12.95 7.80
N SER A 283 -13.68 -11.63 7.58
CA SER A 283 -13.55 -11.05 6.24
C SER A 283 -12.31 -11.56 5.51
N PHE A 284 -11.16 -11.65 6.18
CA PHE A 284 -9.94 -12.23 5.59
C PHE A 284 -10.10 -13.69 5.16
N HIS A 285 -10.85 -14.51 5.89
CA HIS A 285 -11.10 -15.89 5.51
C HIS A 285 -12.04 -16.03 4.31
N ASN A 286 -12.92 -15.06 4.09
CA ASN A 286 -13.93 -15.07 3.04
C ASN A 286 -13.57 -14.23 1.81
N THR A 287 -12.40 -13.57 1.80
CA THR A 287 -11.92 -12.76 0.68
C THR A 287 -10.67 -13.35 0.05
N LYS A 288 -10.56 -13.20 -1.29
CA LYS A 288 -9.37 -13.58 -2.03
C LYS A 288 -8.20 -12.62 -1.73
N PRO A 289 -6.95 -13.08 -1.85
CA PRO A 289 -5.78 -12.21 -1.80
C PRO A 289 -5.84 -11.14 -2.89
N GLN A 290 -5.63 -9.89 -2.50
CA GLN A 290 -5.58 -8.73 -3.40
C GLN A 290 -4.14 -8.23 -3.55
N LEU A 291 -3.84 -7.64 -4.69
CA LEU A 291 -2.57 -6.93 -4.88
C LEU A 291 -2.63 -5.59 -4.15
N LEU A 292 -1.51 -5.21 -3.52
CA LEU A 292 -1.31 -3.92 -2.84
C LEU A 292 -0.11 -3.22 -3.47
#